data_AF-A0A6N7W6N9-F1
#
_entry.id   AF-A0A6N7W6N9-F1
#
_cell.length_a   1.000
_cell.length_b   1.000
_cell.length_c   1.000
_cell.angle_alpha   90.00
_cell.angle_beta   90.00
_cell.angle_gamma   90.00
#
_symmetry.space_group_name_H-M   'P 1'
#
loop_
_entity.id
_entity.type
_entity.pdbx_description
1 polymer ?
#
loop_
_entity_poly.entity_id
_entity_poly.type
_entity_poly.pdbx_seq_one_letter_code
_entity_poly.pdbx_strand_id
1 'polypeptide(L)'
;MYSIVKSTKSDQEIRLPRFVIGHAVRTRNDIESSDRALIPELWQRVVADDVLTNLPGRVGEEYFAVINDYETDQHSHFTKVIGVGVDHLVDIPQDLVAVSIPHKRRNVFEALADMPAALAEAWDRVWEKHPYLPTNRRGGTDIEVHYPDGDILILAAYQDDEEIPE
;
A
#
# COMPACT_ATOMS: atom_id res chain seq x y z
N MET A 1 17.19 -9.76 -34.72
CA MET A 1 16.00 -9.11 -34.14
C MET A 1 16.15 -9.23 -32.64
N TYR A 2 16.69 -8.21 -31.97
CA TYR A 2 16.86 -8.24 -30.51
C TYR A 2 15.52 -7.86 -29.89
N SER A 3 14.82 -8.84 -29.31
CA SER A 3 13.73 -8.54 -28.38
C SER A 3 14.36 -7.96 -27.13
N ILE A 4 14.29 -6.64 -26.97
CA ILE A 4 14.55 -5.99 -25.69
C ILE A 4 13.39 -6.41 -24.79
N VAL A 5 13.59 -7.44 -23.98
CA VAL A 5 12.71 -7.72 -22.85
C VAL A 5 12.81 -6.48 -21.96
N LYS A 6 11.78 -5.64 -21.93
CA LYS A 6 11.74 -4.53 -20.97
C LYS A 6 11.67 -5.18 -19.60
N SER A 7 12.74 -5.04 -18.81
CA SER A 7 12.72 -5.39 -17.39
C SER A 7 11.55 -4.67 -16.74
N THR A 8 10.67 -5.40 -16.06
CA THR A 8 9.54 -4.82 -15.34
C THR A 8 10.02 -4.30 -13.98
N LYS A 9 9.30 -3.36 -13.36
CA LYS A 9 9.65 -2.86 -12.02
C LYS A 9 9.56 -3.97 -10.97
N SER A 10 8.70 -4.96 -11.19
CA SER A 10 8.61 -6.19 -10.40
C SER A 10 9.85 -7.10 -10.47
N ASP A 11 10.70 -7.00 -11.50
CA ASP A 11 11.95 -7.75 -11.61
C ASP A 11 13.08 -7.16 -10.76
N GLN A 12 12.90 -5.93 -10.24
CA GLN A 12 13.86 -5.28 -9.33
C GLN A 12 13.58 -5.66 -7.87
N GLU A 13 14.62 -5.66 -7.04
CA GLU A 13 14.46 -5.85 -5.59
C GLU A 13 13.64 -4.68 -5.00
N ILE A 14 12.37 -4.94 -4.69
CA ILE A 14 11.48 -3.96 -4.07
C ILE A 14 11.90 -3.77 -2.62
N ARG A 15 12.48 -2.60 -2.32
CA ARG A 15 12.91 -2.24 -0.97
C ARG A 15 11.77 -1.52 -0.26
N LEU A 16 11.22 -2.18 0.75
CA LEU A 16 10.25 -1.58 1.66
C LEU A 16 10.95 -0.92 2.84
N PRO A 17 10.50 0.26 3.29
CA PRO A 17 10.98 0.88 4.50
C PRO A 17 10.55 0.05 5.72
N ARG A 18 11.25 0.21 6.85
CA ARG A 18 10.83 -0.45 8.10
C ARG A 18 9.52 0.10 8.66
N PHE A 19 9.27 1.38 8.47
CA PHE A 19 8.06 2.07 8.90
C PHE A 19 7.54 3.02 7.83
N VAL A 20 6.23 3.29 7.86
CA VAL A 20 5.60 4.37 7.11
C VAL A 20 5.02 5.37 8.12
N ILE A 21 5.37 6.64 7.96
CA ILE A 21 4.81 7.74 8.76
C ILE A 21 3.90 8.57 7.86
N GLY A 22 2.67 8.82 8.29
CA GLY A 22 1.67 9.45 7.44
C GLY A 22 0.35 9.76 8.13
N HIS A 23 -0.64 10.09 7.30
CA HIS A 23 -2.02 10.32 7.72
C HIS A 23 -2.85 9.05 7.53
N ALA A 24 -3.87 8.87 8.37
CA ALA A 24 -4.73 7.68 8.34
C ALA A 24 -6.20 8.05 8.11
N VAL A 25 -6.91 7.18 7.38
CA VAL A 25 -8.38 7.15 7.34
C VAL A 25 -8.88 5.73 7.55
N ARG A 26 -10.08 5.63 8.13
CA ARG A 26 -10.86 4.39 8.20
C ARG A 26 -12.01 4.51 7.22
N THR A 27 -12.09 3.63 6.24
CA THR A 27 -13.08 3.71 5.16
C THR A 27 -13.47 2.33 4.64
N ARG A 28 -14.36 2.25 3.65
CA ARG A 28 -14.76 1.04 2.93
C ARG A 28 -15.04 1.37 1.46
N ASN A 29 -15.01 0.35 0.60
CA ASN A 29 -15.01 0.54 -0.86
C ASN A 29 -16.23 1.29 -1.44
N ASP A 30 -17.41 1.19 -0.83
CA ASP A 30 -18.61 1.93 -1.26
C ASP A 30 -18.58 3.41 -0.85
N ILE A 31 -17.91 3.77 0.26
CA ILE A 31 -17.65 5.18 0.62
C ILE A 31 -16.72 5.78 -0.43
N GLU A 32 -15.65 5.06 -0.79
CA GLU A 32 -14.66 5.49 -1.79
C GLU A 32 -15.23 5.56 -3.22
N SER A 33 -16.33 4.85 -3.49
CA SER A 33 -17.07 4.93 -4.76
C SER A 33 -18.17 6.01 -4.77
N SER A 34 -18.25 6.83 -3.71
CA SER A 34 -19.27 7.86 -3.53
C SER A 34 -18.67 9.26 -3.53
N ASP A 35 -19.53 10.28 -3.42
CA ASP A 35 -19.14 11.68 -3.19
C ASP A 35 -18.51 11.93 -1.81
N ARG A 36 -18.44 10.91 -0.95
CA ARG A 36 -17.83 10.96 0.40
C ARG A 36 -16.48 10.25 0.46
N ALA A 37 -15.84 10.01 -0.68
CA ALA A 37 -14.55 9.33 -0.76
C ALA A 37 -13.48 10.05 0.08
N LEU A 38 -12.80 9.32 0.96
CA LEU A 38 -11.84 9.88 1.90
C LEU A 38 -10.39 9.76 1.39
N ILE A 39 -10.10 8.78 0.53
CA ILE A 39 -8.75 8.53 0.01
C ILE A 39 -8.24 9.69 -0.87
N PRO A 40 -9.04 10.30 -1.77
CA PRO A 40 -8.58 11.46 -2.55
C PRO A 40 -8.20 12.65 -1.67
N GLU A 41 -8.99 12.94 -0.63
CA GLU A 41 -8.70 14.00 0.33
C GLU A 41 -7.46 13.68 1.17
N LEU A 42 -7.28 12.41 1.56
CA LEU A 42 -6.09 11.94 2.26
C LEU A 42 -4.82 12.18 1.42
N TRP A 43 -4.85 11.88 0.12
CA TRP A 43 -3.74 12.18 -0.79
C TRP A 43 -3.42 13.66 -0.86
N GLN A 44 -4.43 14.52 -1.01
CA GLN A 44 -4.24 15.97 -1.03
C GLN A 44 -3.56 16.45 0.26
N ARG A 45 -4.00 15.93 1.41
CA ARG A 45 -3.39 16.25 2.71
C ARG A 45 -1.92 15.82 2.77
N VAL A 46 -1.60 14.59 2.37
CA VAL A 46 -0.23 14.05 2.43
C VAL A 46 0.72 14.82 1.52
N VAL A 47 0.30 15.14 0.28
CA VAL A 47 1.15 15.86 -0.67
C VAL A 47 1.38 17.32 -0.26
N ALA A 48 0.40 17.94 0.41
CA ALA A 48 0.52 19.30 0.93
C ALA A 48 1.23 19.38 2.31
N ASP A 49 1.60 18.25 2.91
CA ASP A 49 2.21 18.21 4.23
C ASP A 49 3.72 18.41 4.14
N ASP A 50 4.16 19.63 4.43
CA ASP A 50 5.57 20.01 4.46
C ASP A 50 6.36 19.26 5.56
N VAL A 51 5.71 18.83 6.64
CA VAL A 51 6.35 18.06 7.71
C VAL A 51 6.68 16.65 7.23
N LEU A 52 5.75 15.99 6.55
CA LEU A 52 6.01 14.69 5.91
C LEU A 52 7.05 14.81 4.79
N THR A 53 6.97 15.86 4.00
CA THR A 53 7.89 16.10 2.88
C THR A 53 9.34 16.23 3.36
N ASN A 54 9.55 16.96 4.47
CA ASN A 54 10.87 17.23 5.04
C ASN A 54 11.22 16.35 6.25
N LEU A 55 10.54 15.21 6.41
CA LEU A 55 10.67 14.36 7.59
C LEU A 55 12.11 13.83 7.73
N PRO A 56 12.79 14.06 8.88
CA PRO A 56 14.11 13.50 9.12
C PRO A 56 14.09 11.97 9.08
N GLY A 57 15.01 11.37 8.33
CA GLY A 57 15.10 9.92 8.18
C GLY A 57 14.15 9.33 7.13
N ARG A 58 13.49 10.17 6.32
CA ARG A 58 12.80 9.73 5.09
C ARG A 58 13.76 8.93 4.21
N VAL A 59 13.30 7.78 3.73
CA VAL A 59 14.01 6.95 2.76
C VAL A 59 13.24 6.94 1.46
N GLY A 60 13.93 7.27 0.37
CA GLY A 60 13.35 7.33 -0.97
C GLY A 60 12.44 8.54 -1.22
N GLU A 61 11.94 8.61 -2.44
CA GLU A 61 11.02 9.64 -2.92
C GLU A 61 9.59 9.11 -3.03
N GLU A 62 9.42 7.79 -2.92
CA GLU A 62 8.16 7.08 -3.00
C GLU A 62 7.22 7.47 -1.86
N TYR A 63 5.92 7.46 -2.16
CA TYR A 63 4.88 7.42 -1.16
C TYR A 63 4.40 5.99 -0.98
N PHE A 64 4.01 5.66 0.24
CA PHE A 64 3.49 4.35 0.60
C PHE A 64 2.06 4.51 1.08
N ALA A 65 1.15 3.70 0.53
CA ALA A 65 -0.15 3.49 1.14
C ALA A 65 -0.17 2.11 1.79
N VAL A 66 -0.32 2.08 3.11
CA VAL A 66 -0.43 0.85 3.88
C VAL A 66 -1.89 0.59 4.17
N ILE A 67 -2.40 -0.55 3.72
CA ILE A 67 -3.78 -0.97 3.94
C ILE A 67 -3.77 -2.12 4.94
N ASN A 68 -4.45 -1.93 6.06
CA ASN A 68 -4.50 -2.91 7.14
C ASN A 68 -5.83 -2.85 7.91
N ASP A 69 -5.90 -3.62 8.99
CA ASP A 69 -7.06 -3.66 9.89
C ASP A 69 -8.37 -4.00 9.17
N TYR A 70 -8.30 -4.85 8.14
CA TYR A 70 -9.47 -5.35 7.43
C TYR A 70 -10.44 -6.02 8.42
N GLU A 71 -11.71 -5.61 8.39
CA GLU A 71 -12.74 -6.14 9.29
C GLU A 71 -13.11 -7.59 8.94
N THR A 72 -13.60 -7.81 7.72
CA THR A 72 -14.06 -9.13 7.27
C THR A 72 -13.80 -9.39 5.80
N ASP A 73 -14.21 -8.51 4.90
CA ASP A 73 -14.11 -8.71 3.44
C ASP A 73 -13.81 -7.40 2.70
N GLN A 74 -13.77 -7.45 1.38
CA GLN A 74 -13.54 -6.29 0.50
C GLN A 74 -14.60 -5.18 0.63
N HIS A 75 -15.77 -5.44 1.23
CA HIS A 75 -16.82 -4.44 1.44
C HIS A 75 -16.81 -3.87 2.87
N SER A 76 -15.97 -4.45 3.73
CA SER A 76 -15.84 -4.09 5.13
C SER A 76 -14.88 -2.92 5.30
N HIS A 77 -14.85 -2.33 6.49
CA HIS A 77 -13.90 -1.25 6.70
C HIS A 77 -12.46 -1.76 6.70
N PHE A 78 -11.58 -0.89 6.20
CA PHE A 78 -10.13 -1.02 6.26
C PHE A 78 -9.53 0.33 6.65
N THR A 79 -8.32 0.28 7.17
CA THR A 79 -7.54 1.47 7.51
C THR A 79 -6.51 1.66 6.42
N LYS A 80 -6.45 2.87 5.85
CA LYS A 80 -5.43 3.24 4.87
C LYS A 80 -4.58 4.36 5.45
N VAL A 81 -3.28 4.10 5.56
CA VAL A 81 -2.27 5.07 5.99
C VAL A 81 -1.45 5.45 4.78
N ILE A 82 -1.39 6.75 4.45
CA ILE A 82 -0.61 7.25 3.30
C ILE A 82 0.48 8.17 3.83
N GLY A 83 1.72 7.94 3.40
CA GLY A 83 2.86 8.70 3.89
C GLY A 83 4.19 8.30 3.27
N VAL A 84 5.27 8.57 4.00
CA VAL A 84 6.65 8.37 3.56
C VAL A 84 7.34 7.26 4.35
N GLY A 85 8.30 6.59 3.72
CA GLY A 85 9.09 5.53 4.34
C GLY A 85 10.17 6.09 5.28
N VAL A 86 10.40 5.42 6.43
CA VAL A 86 11.55 5.65 7.32
C VAL A 86 12.09 4.32 7.86
N ASP A 87 13.39 4.24 8.11
CA ASP A 87 14.00 3.02 8.68
C ASP A 87 14.13 3.03 10.21
N HIS A 88 14.05 4.22 10.81
CA HIS A 88 14.09 4.43 12.24
C HIS A 88 13.02 5.41 12.65
N LEU A 89 12.29 5.10 13.72
CA LEU A 89 11.33 6.05 14.29
C LEU A 89 12.10 7.14 15.04
N VAL A 90 11.78 8.38 14.68
CA VAL A 90 12.10 9.59 15.44
C VAL A 90 10.85 10.04 16.20
N ASP A 91 10.90 11.18 16.89
CA ASP A 91 9.72 11.80 17.47
C ASP A 91 8.66 12.02 16.37
N ILE A 92 7.58 11.23 16.43
CA ILE A 92 6.48 11.30 15.47
C ILE A 92 5.76 12.63 15.70
N PRO A 93 5.68 13.52 14.70
CA PRO A 93 4.96 14.78 14.83
C PRO A 93 3.51 14.56 15.24
N GLN A 94 2.95 15.54 15.97
CA GLN A 94 1.54 15.50 16.36
C GLN A 94 0.65 15.35 15.11
N ASP A 95 -0.41 14.54 15.23
CA ASP A 95 -1.40 14.25 14.18
C ASP A 95 -0.91 13.35 13.03
N LEU A 96 0.29 12.77 13.14
CA LEU A 96 0.76 11.68 12.26
C LEU A 96 0.71 10.32 12.97
N VAL A 97 0.56 9.26 12.18
CA VAL A 97 0.68 7.89 12.64
C VAL A 97 1.92 7.23 12.05
N ALA A 98 2.49 6.28 12.79
CA ALA A 98 3.55 5.40 12.28
C ALA A 98 3.05 3.96 12.21
N VAL A 99 3.27 3.30 11.08
CA VAL A 99 2.94 1.89 10.86
C VAL A 99 4.22 1.12 10.56
N SER A 100 4.49 0.07 11.34
CA SER A 100 5.57 -0.87 11.04
C SER A 100 5.21 -1.76 9.87
N ILE A 101 6.12 -1.92 8.92
CA ILE A 101 5.93 -2.83 7.80
C ILE A 101 6.33 -4.25 8.22
N PRO A 102 5.41 -5.22 8.29
CA PRO A 102 5.75 -6.57 8.70
C PRO A 102 6.56 -7.28 7.59
N HIS A 103 7.55 -8.07 8.00
CA HIS A 103 8.24 -9.00 7.11
C HIS A 103 7.28 -10.14 6.74
N LYS A 104 6.70 -10.06 5.55
CA LYS A 104 5.76 -11.03 4.97
C LYS A 104 6.12 -11.27 3.51
N ARG A 105 5.82 -12.46 3.00
CA ARG A 105 5.83 -12.73 1.56
C ARG A 105 4.71 -11.92 0.90
N ARG A 106 5.00 -11.38 -0.28
CA ARG A 106 4.05 -10.53 -1.02
C ARG A 106 4.03 -10.88 -2.48
N ASN A 107 2.83 -10.88 -3.07
CA ASN A 107 2.68 -10.93 -4.52
C ASN A 107 2.72 -9.49 -5.03
N VAL A 108 3.47 -9.28 -6.11
CA VAL A 108 3.59 -7.98 -6.75
C VAL A 108 2.58 -7.90 -7.88
N PHE A 109 1.84 -6.79 -7.92
CA PHE A 109 0.90 -6.46 -8.98
C PHE A 109 1.23 -5.06 -9.48
N GLU A 110 1.49 -4.94 -10.77
CA GLU A 110 1.80 -3.66 -11.38
C GLU A 110 0.52 -2.96 -11.85
N ALA A 111 0.46 -1.65 -11.59
CA ALA A 111 -0.48 -0.70 -12.16
C ALA A 111 0.36 0.39 -12.85
N LEU A 112 0.50 0.27 -14.18
CA LEU A 112 1.38 1.11 -14.99
C LEU A 112 0.52 1.94 -15.96
N ALA A 113 0.74 3.26 -15.98
CA ALA A 113 -0.03 4.22 -16.78
C ALA A 113 -1.55 4.23 -16.48
N ASP A 114 -2.32 5.06 -17.20
CA ASP A 114 -3.79 5.12 -17.19
C ASP A 114 -4.47 5.16 -15.79
N MET A 115 -3.86 5.89 -14.86
CA MET A 115 -4.45 6.13 -13.54
C MET A 115 -5.73 6.98 -13.64
N PRO A 116 -6.78 6.68 -12.85
CA PRO A 116 -6.83 5.67 -11.78
C PRO A 116 -7.28 4.26 -12.24
N ALA A 117 -7.58 4.04 -13.52
CA ALA A 117 -8.16 2.79 -14.02
C ALA A 117 -7.21 1.60 -13.83
N ALA A 118 -5.92 1.76 -14.15
CA ALA A 118 -4.93 0.69 -13.97
C ALA A 118 -4.78 0.25 -12.51
N LEU A 119 -4.95 1.17 -11.55
CA LEU A 119 -4.92 0.85 -10.12
C LEU A 119 -6.13 0.01 -9.70
N ALA A 120 -7.31 0.34 -10.21
CA ALA A 120 -8.53 -0.43 -9.94
C ALA A 120 -8.41 -1.86 -10.49
N GLU A 121 -7.97 -2.01 -11.75
CA GLU A 121 -7.76 -3.33 -12.37
C GLU A 121 -6.70 -4.16 -11.64
N ALA A 122 -5.63 -3.52 -11.13
CA ALA A 122 -4.62 -4.21 -10.34
C ALA A 122 -5.18 -4.71 -9.00
N TRP A 123 -6.07 -3.95 -8.35
CA TRP A 123 -6.77 -4.40 -7.15
C TRP A 123 -7.76 -5.53 -7.44
N ASP A 124 -8.49 -5.50 -8.55
CA ASP A 124 -9.36 -6.61 -8.97
C ASP A 124 -8.55 -7.92 -9.07
N ARG A 125 -7.37 -7.87 -9.71
CA ARG A 125 -6.44 -9.00 -9.78
C ARG A 125 -5.96 -9.49 -8.42
N VAL A 126 -5.77 -8.58 -7.45
CA VAL A 126 -5.40 -8.96 -6.07
C VAL A 126 -6.54 -9.77 -5.45
N TRP A 127 -7.78 -9.30 -5.55
CA TRP A 127 -8.96 -9.99 -5.02
C TRP A 127 -9.24 -11.30 -5.73
N GLU A 128 -9.04 -11.39 -7.05
CA GLU A 128 -9.16 -12.66 -7.79
C GLU A 128 -8.15 -13.71 -7.31
N LYS A 129 -6.90 -13.30 -7.05
CA LYS A 129 -5.85 -14.21 -6.59
C LYS A 129 -6.04 -14.59 -5.12
N HIS A 130 -6.57 -13.66 -4.32
CA HIS A 130 -6.73 -13.79 -2.88
C HIS A 130 -8.18 -13.48 -2.50
N PRO A 131 -9.17 -14.30 -2.90
CA PRO A 131 -10.58 -14.03 -2.61
C PRO A 131 -10.90 -14.04 -1.12
N TYR A 132 -9.99 -14.60 -0.32
CA TYR A 132 -10.02 -14.62 1.13
C TYR A 132 -8.87 -13.82 1.75
N LEU A 133 -8.36 -12.75 1.09
CA LEU A 133 -7.44 -11.77 1.69
C LEU A 133 -7.85 -11.58 3.15
N PRO A 134 -6.93 -11.81 4.09
CA PRO A 134 -7.17 -12.63 5.27
C PRO A 134 -8.43 -12.20 6.03
N THR A 135 -9.52 -12.93 5.77
CA THR A 135 -10.58 -13.18 6.75
C THR A 135 -10.03 -13.86 8.01
N ASN A 136 -8.78 -14.33 7.97
CA ASN A 136 -8.04 -14.83 9.13
C ASN A 136 -7.28 -13.72 9.85
N ARG A 137 -8.00 -12.92 10.66
CA ARG A 137 -7.69 -12.46 12.05
C ARG A 137 -6.24 -12.13 12.51
N ARG A 138 -5.22 -12.06 11.64
CA ARG A 138 -3.79 -11.82 11.98
C ARG A 138 -3.07 -10.98 10.93
N GLY A 139 -3.63 -9.82 10.61
CA GLY A 139 -2.87 -8.71 10.02
C GLY A 139 -2.39 -8.96 8.58
N GLY A 140 -3.33 -9.03 7.64
CA GLY A 140 -3.02 -8.66 6.25
C GLY A 140 -2.57 -7.21 6.22
N THR A 141 -1.43 -6.94 5.60
CA THR A 141 -0.90 -5.59 5.44
C THR A 141 -0.40 -5.48 4.02
N ASP A 142 -1.28 -4.95 3.18
CA ASP A 142 -1.01 -4.71 1.78
C ASP A 142 -0.42 -3.31 1.63
N ILE A 143 0.43 -3.15 0.61
CA ILE A 143 1.20 -1.92 0.43
C ILE A 143 1.09 -1.50 -1.02
N GLU A 144 0.64 -0.28 -1.26
CA GLU A 144 0.84 0.40 -2.53
C GLU A 144 2.13 1.23 -2.44
N VAL A 145 3.04 1.04 -3.38
CA VAL A 145 4.24 1.87 -3.55
C VAL A 145 4.00 2.78 -4.75
N HIS A 146 3.97 4.09 -4.49
CA HIS A 146 3.72 5.14 -5.49
C HIS A 146 5.05 5.78 -5.86
N TYR A 147 5.51 5.56 -7.09
CA TYR A 147 6.79 6.06 -7.58
C TYR A 147 6.65 7.48 -8.17
N PRO A 148 7.73 8.29 -8.17
CA PRO A 148 7.71 9.65 -8.73
C PRO A 148 7.36 9.72 -10.22
N ASP A 149 7.59 8.64 -10.98
CA ASP A 149 7.26 8.55 -12.41
C ASP A 149 5.78 8.19 -12.66
N GLY A 150 4.99 8.02 -11.61
CA GLY A 150 3.56 7.73 -11.67
C GLY A 150 3.20 6.25 -11.67
N ASP A 151 4.19 5.36 -11.69
CA ASP A 151 3.93 3.92 -11.59
C ASP A 151 3.54 3.53 -10.15
N ILE A 152 2.64 2.56 -10.03
CA ILE A 152 2.23 2.02 -8.74
C ILE A 152 2.46 0.51 -8.71
N LEU A 153 3.05 0.03 -7.62
CA LEU A 153 3.11 -1.39 -7.31
C LEU A 153 2.23 -1.72 -6.12
N ILE A 154 1.36 -2.71 -6.25
CA ILE A 154 0.61 -3.29 -5.13
C ILE A 154 1.35 -4.54 -4.66
N LEU A 155 1.67 -4.59 -3.37
CA LEU A 155 2.33 -5.69 -2.71
C LEU A 155 1.33 -6.34 -1.76
N ALA A 156 0.59 -7.31 -2.27
CA ALA A 156 -0.43 -8.01 -1.49
C ALA A 156 0.22 -9.09 -0.63
N ALA A 157 0.03 -9.01 0.69
CA ALA A 157 0.57 -9.97 1.63
C ALA A 157 -0.22 -11.28 1.56
N TYR A 158 0.52 -12.39 1.50
CA TYR A 158 -0.07 -13.73 1.58
C TYR A 158 0.68 -14.58 2.60
N GLN A 159 0.01 -15.62 3.06
CA GLN A 159 0.59 -16.71 3.83
C GLN A 159 0.57 -17.93 2.90
N ASP A 160 1.69 -18.63 2.76
CA ASP A 160 1.60 -19.99 2.21
C ASP A 160 0.77 -20.80 3.19
N ASP A 161 -0.12 -21.65 2.68
CA ASP A 161 -0.70 -22.70 3.50
C ASP A 161 0.48 -23.44 4.14
N GLU A 162 0.70 -23.24 5.44
CA GLU A 162 1.51 -24.15 6.24
C GLU A 162 0.92 -25.54 5.95
N GLU A 163 1.76 -26.46 5.47
CA GLU A 163 1.43 -27.89 5.35
C GLU A 163 0.54 -28.25 6.54
N ILE A 164 -0.75 -28.45 6.28
CA ILE A 164 -1.65 -29.02 7.27
C ILE A 164 -1.05 -30.41 7.49
N PRO A 165 -0.41 -30.69 8.65
CA PRO A 165 0.08 -32.03 8.89
C PRO A 165 -1.14 -32.93 8.90
N GLU A 166 -1.10 -33.99 8.08
CA GLU A 166 -2.17 -34.99 7.96
C GLU A 166 -2.66 -35.51 9.33
#